data_AF-A0A849FP74-F1
#
_entry.id   AF-A0A849FP74-F1
#
_cell.length_a   1.000
_cell.length_b   1.000
_cell.length_c   1.000
_cell.angle_alpha   90.00
_cell.angle_beta   90.00
_cell.angle_gamma   90.00
#
_symmetry.space_group_name_H-M   'P 1'
#
loop_
_entity.id
_entity.type
_entity.pdbx_description
1 polymer ?
#
loop_
_entity_poly.entity_id
_entity_poly.type
_entity_poly.pdbx_seq_one_letter_code
_entity_poly.pdbx_strand_id
1 'polypeptide(L)' 'MKKQHLPQKICPVCHRSFSWRKKWERNWEEVKYCSERCKKK' A
#
# COMPACT_ATOMS: atom_id res chain seq x y z
N MET A 1 2.08 12.36 -22.14
CA MET A 1 1.85 12.78 -20.74
C MET A 1 1.85 11.54 -19.85
N LYS A 2 2.90 11.33 -19.04
CA LYS A 2 3.06 10.12 -18.21
C LYS A 2 2.16 10.22 -16.98
N LYS A 3 1.05 9.48 -16.99
CA LYS A 3 0.14 9.33 -15.84
C LYS A 3 0.99 8.87 -14.64
N GLN A 4 0.95 9.63 -13.55
CA GLN A 4 1.75 9.39 -12.35
C GLN A 4 1.61 7.93 -11.90
N HIS A 5 2.69 7.16 -11.99
CA HIS A 5 2.76 5.82 -11.44
C HIS A 5 2.87 5.96 -9.93
N LEU A 6 1.73 6.02 -9.24
CA LEU A 6 1.71 5.92 -7.79
C LEU A 6 2.40 4.62 -7.39
N PRO A 7 3.27 4.64 -6.37
CA PRO A 7 3.96 3.42 -5.96
C PRO A 7 2.91 2.39 -5.52
N GLN A 8 3.02 1.19 -6.07
CA GLN A 8 2.18 0.06 -5.74
C GLN A 8 2.99 -0.94 -4.93
N LYS A 9 2.40 -1.47 -3.85
CA LYS A 9 3.00 -2.51 -3.02
C LYS A 9 2.11 -3.75 -3.04
N ILE A 10 2.70 -4.90 -2.81
CA ILE A 10 1.98 -6.18 -2.69
C ILE A 10 1.77 -6.46 -1.21
N CYS A 11 0.54 -6.77 -0.81
CA CYS A 11 0.26 -7.16 0.56
C CYS A 11 0.65 -8.64 0.78
N PRO A 12 1.50 -8.98 1.76
CA PRO A 12 1.94 -10.37 1.98
C PRO A 12 0.84 -11.29 2.55
N VAL A 13 -0.29 -10.74 3.02
CA VAL A 13 -1.38 -11.53 3.61
C VAL A 13 -2.44 -11.93 2.58
N CYS A 14 -2.81 -11.01 1.68
CA CYS A 14 -3.82 -11.26 0.66
C CYS A 14 -3.25 -11.32 -0.76
N HIS A 15 -1.95 -11.10 -0.94
CA HIS A 15 -1.24 -11.05 -2.22
C HIS A 15 -1.83 -10.07 -3.24
N ARG A 16 -2.66 -9.12 -2.79
CA ARG A 16 -3.24 -8.08 -3.65
C ARG A 16 -2.30 -6.89 -3.73
N SER A 17 -2.10 -6.39 -4.94
CA SER A 17 -1.46 -5.10 -5.20
C SER A 17 -2.34 -3.97 -4.67
N PHE A 18 -1.75 -3.03 -3.95
CA PHE A 18 -2.43 -1.83 -3.48
C PHE A 18 -1.59 -0.60 -3.77
N SER A 19 -2.25 0.46 -4.24
CA SER A 19 -1.60 1.72 -4.58
C SER A 19 -1.46 2.62 -3.36
N TRP A 20 -0.46 3.49 -3.39
CA TRP A 20 -0.29 4.58 -2.42
C TRP A 20 -1.58 5.36 -2.21
N ARG A 21 -1.83 5.77 -0.95
CA ARG A 21 -2.97 6.58 -0.54
C ARG A 21 -2.45 7.76 0.26
N LYS A 22 -3.13 8.90 0.19
CA LYS A 22 -2.77 10.12 0.93
C LYS A 22 -2.62 9.92 2.44
N LYS A 23 -3.41 9.01 3.03
CA LYS A 23 -3.30 8.64 4.46
C LYS A 23 -1.95 8.01 4.85
N TRP A 24 -1.16 7.57 3.87
CA TRP A 24 0.13 6.93 4.06
C TRP A 24 1.31 7.84 3.75
N GLU A 25 1.08 9.11 3.49
CA GLU A 25 2.14 10.07 3.15
C GLU A 25 3.32 10.04 4.12
N ARG A 26 3.06 9.87 5.42
CA ARG A 26 4.10 9.89 6.48
C ARG A 26 4.70 8.53 6.82
N ASN A 27 4.03 7.43 6.49
CA ASN A 27 4.41 6.08 6.93
C ASN A 27 4.39 5.05 5.80
N TRP A 28 4.35 5.50 4.54
CA TRP A 28 4.26 4.62 3.38
C TRP A 28 5.36 3.56 3.37
N GLU A 29 6.57 3.90 3.80
CA GLU A 29 7.70 2.98 3.90
C GLU A 29 7.40 1.80 4.84
N GLU A 30 6.77 2.08 5.99
CA GLU A 30 6.35 1.07 6.97
C GLU A 30 5.10 0.29 6.56
N VAL A 31 4.27 0.84 5.66
CA VAL A 31 3.05 0.21 5.18
C VAL A 31 3.40 -0.97 4.26
N LYS A 32 3.29 -2.18 4.81
CA LYS A 32 3.42 -3.47 4.09
C LYS A 32 2.07 -4.11 3.75
N TYR A 33 0.99 -3.67 4.39
CA TYR A 33 -0.33 -4.31 4.30
C TYR A 33 -1.36 -3.39 3.64
N CYS A 34 -2.26 -3.96 2.84
CA CYS A 34 -3.29 -3.18 2.13
C CYS A 34 -4.36 -2.58 3.07
N SER A 35 -4.49 -3.13 4.28
CA SER A 35 -5.51 -2.75 5.27
C SER A 35 -5.07 -3.15 6.68
N GLU A 36 -5.65 -2.53 7.70
CA GLU A 36 -5.40 -2.90 9.10
C GLU A 36 -5.84 -4.32 9.42
N ARG A 37 -6.88 -4.82 8.73
CA ARG A 37 -7.29 -6.23 8.84
C ARG A 37 -6.17 -7.19 8.42
N CYS A 38 -5.40 -6.84 7.39
CA CYS A 38 -4.24 -7.62 6.98
C CYS A 38 -3.03 -7.39 7.89
N LYS A 39 -2.94 -6.27 8.61
CA LYS A 39 -1.89 -6.03 9.62
C LYS A 39 -2.15 -6.79 10.93
N LYS A 40 -3.43 -6.96 11.30
CA LYS A 40 -3.87 -7.68 12.51
C LYS A 40 -3.96 -9.20 12.33
N LYS A 41 -3.85 -9.69 11.10
CA LYS A 41 -3.82 -11.13 10.78
C LYS A 41 -2.39 -11.62 10.84
#